data_AF-K2B5S9-F1
#
_entry.id   AF-K2B5S9-F1
#
_cell.length_a   1.000
_cell.length_b   1.000
_cell.length_c   1.000
_cell.angle_alpha   90.00
_cell.angle_beta   90.00
_cell.angle_gamma   90.00
#
_symmetry.space_group_name_H-M   'P 1'
#
loop_
_entity.id
_entity.type
_entity.pdbx_description
1 polymer ?
#
loop_
_entity_poly.entity_id
_entity_poly.type
_entity_poly.pdbx_seq_one_letter_code
_entity_poly.pdbx_strand_id
1 'polypeptide(L)'
;KMKGDRDWNTFMKELMDGQTKPEPAQTKQVPTRIKNAVRARTNGICSYPGCHKPAEELHHANRQAINPTHDPNHIHALCKSHHHLAHHSLIANENKQPREWRLLKHPDKFDPKYQVDQKFRRHVHASHTP
;
A
#
# COMPACT_ATOMS: atom_id res chain seq x y z
N LYS A 1 -16.48 46.28 -2.57
CA LYS A 1 -17.33 45.43 -1.69
C LYS A 1 -17.30 44.00 -2.23
N MET A 2 -16.47 43.13 -1.65
CA MET A 2 -16.53 41.69 -1.91
C MET A 2 -17.26 41.03 -0.74
N LYS A 3 -18.32 40.26 -1.07
CA LYS A 3 -19.04 39.36 -0.17
C LYS A 3 -18.17 38.14 0.11
N GLY A 4 -18.07 37.71 1.36
CA GLY A 4 -17.47 36.40 1.62
C GLY A 4 -17.11 36.09 3.06
N ASP A 5 -18.01 36.31 4.02
CA ASP A 5 -17.91 35.62 5.31
C ASP A 5 -18.33 34.16 5.10
N ARG A 6 -17.44 33.35 4.50
CA ARG A 6 -17.57 31.89 4.62
C ARG A 6 -17.01 31.50 5.98
N ASP A 7 -17.88 30.93 6.80
CA ASP A 7 -17.54 30.38 8.11
C ASP A 7 -16.42 29.33 7.97
N TRP A 8 -15.31 29.57 8.68
CA TRP A 8 -14.10 28.73 8.62
C TRP A 8 -14.37 27.30 9.07
N ASN A 9 -15.28 27.09 10.02
CA ASN A 9 -15.66 25.75 10.47
C ASN A 9 -16.39 24.97 9.38
N THR A 10 -17.31 25.63 8.66
CA THR A 10 -18.02 25.03 7.52
C THR A 10 -17.06 24.67 6.39
N PHE A 11 -16.13 25.56 6.04
CA PHE A 11 -15.11 25.27 5.02
C PHE A 11 -14.18 24.12 5.41
N MET A 12 -13.72 24.08 6.67
CA MET A 12 -12.88 22.98 7.18
C MET A 12 -13.65 21.66 7.21
N LYS A 13 -14.93 21.67 7.59
CA LYS A 13 -15.79 20.49 7.56
C LYS A 13 -16.01 19.97 6.14
N GLU A 14 -16.30 20.84 5.19
CA GLU A 14 -16.42 20.49 3.76
C GLU A 14 -15.12 19.90 3.19
N LEU A 15 -13.96 20.46 3.56
CA LEU A 15 -12.65 19.94 3.18
C LEU A 15 -12.37 18.54 3.74
N MET A 16 -12.75 18.29 4.99
CA MET A 16 -12.53 17.00 5.66
C MET A 16 -13.54 15.94 5.17
N ASP A 17 -14.79 16.32 4.91
CA ASP A 17 -15.83 15.42 4.37
C ASP A 17 -15.54 15.01 2.91
N GLY A 18 -14.87 15.86 2.13
CA GLY A 18 -14.36 15.52 0.79
C GLY A 18 -13.18 14.54 0.79
N GLN A 19 -12.59 14.25 1.95
CA GLN A 19 -11.45 13.34 2.14
C GLN A 19 -11.85 12.02 2.82
N THR A 20 -13.10 11.60 2.71
CA THR A 20 -13.51 10.31 3.30
C THR A 20 -12.70 9.16 2.72
N LYS A 21 -11.92 8.52 3.60
CA LYS A 21 -11.15 7.31 3.27
C LYS A 21 -12.15 6.25 2.75
N PRO A 22 -11.86 5.56 1.63
CA PRO A 22 -12.76 4.52 1.15
C PRO A 22 -12.80 3.33 2.11
N GLU A 23 -13.99 2.78 2.30
CA GLU A 23 -14.19 1.55 3.09
C GLU A 23 -13.46 0.34 2.48
N PRO A 24 -12.99 -0.60 3.31
CA PRO A 24 -12.45 -1.87 2.84
C PRO A 24 -13.41 -2.61 1.90
N ALA A 25 -12.87 -3.35 0.94
CA ALA A 25 -13.66 -4.11 -0.03
C ALA A 25 -13.12 -5.52 -0.23
N GLN A 26 -14.02 -6.48 -0.43
CA GLN A 26 -13.68 -7.86 -0.78
C GLN A 26 -14.08 -8.13 -2.23
N THR A 27 -13.20 -7.75 -3.15
CA THR A 27 -13.40 -7.90 -4.60
C THR A 27 -12.21 -8.61 -5.23
N LYS A 28 -12.37 -9.12 -6.46
CA LYS A 28 -11.27 -9.80 -7.18
C LYS A 28 -10.08 -8.87 -7.44
N GLN A 29 -10.36 -7.61 -7.73
CA GLN A 29 -9.36 -6.57 -8.02
C GLN A 29 -9.51 -5.42 -7.02
N VAL A 30 -8.41 -4.71 -6.75
CA VAL A 30 -8.44 -3.49 -5.93
C VAL A 30 -9.34 -2.45 -6.61
N PRO A 31 -10.41 -1.98 -5.96
CA PRO A 31 -11.31 -0.98 -6.54
C PRO A 31 -10.59 0.34 -6.85
N THR A 32 -10.99 1.03 -7.93
CA THR A 32 -10.38 2.30 -8.37
C THR A 32 -10.36 3.35 -7.26
N ARG A 33 -11.42 3.48 -6.46
CA ARG A 33 -11.47 4.39 -5.31
C ARG A 33 -10.33 4.14 -4.30
N ILE A 34 -10.02 2.86 -4.04
CA ILE A 34 -8.95 2.46 -3.12
C ILE A 34 -7.59 2.74 -3.76
N LYS A 35 -7.42 2.41 -5.05
CA LYS A 35 -6.18 2.73 -5.80
C LYS A 35 -5.86 4.23 -5.74
N ASN A 36 -6.85 5.07 -5.99
CA ASN A 36 -6.70 6.53 -5.98
C ASN A 36 -6.35 7.04 -4.58
N ALA A 37 -7.08 6.61 -3.55
CA ALA A 37 -6.78 6.98 -2.16
C ALA A 37 -5.37 6.53 -1.73
N VAL A 38 -4.93 5.33 -2.15
CA VAL A 38 -3.58 4.85 -1.85
C VAL A 38 -2.51 5.71 -2.49
N ARG A 39 -2.65 6.04 -3.77
CA ARG A 39 -1.67 6.86 -4.52
C ARG A 39 -1.65 8.30 -4.05
N ALA A 40 -2.80 8.87 -3.69
CA ALA A 40 -2.91 10.24 -3.20
C ALA A 40 -2.15 10.44 -1.87
N ARG A 41 -2.16 9.45 -0.97
CA ARG A 41 -1.46 9.53 0.33
C ARG A 41 0.04 9.80 0.23
N THR A 42 0.67 9.40 -0.86
CA THR A 42 2.10 9.61 -1.10
C THR A 42 2.36 10.53 -2.29
N ASN A 43 1.34 11.21 -2.81
CA ASN A 43 1.46 12.03 -4.01
C ASN A 43 2.14 11.29 -5.18
N GLY A 44 1.84 10.00 -5.35
CA GLY A 44 2.41 9.17 -6.39
C GLY A 44 3.87 8.74 -6.19
N ILE A 45 4.50 9.02 -5.03
CA ILE A 45 5.85 8.53 -4.71
C ILE A 45 5.81 7.24 -3.89
N CYS A 46 6.92 6.52 -3.85
CA CYS A 46 7.07 5.30 -3.07
C CYS A 46 6.83 5.55 -1.57
N SER A 47 6.06 4.67 -0.92
CA SER A 47 5.76 4.77 0.51
C SER A 47 6.96 4.42 1.41
N TYR A 48 7.98 3.74 0.88
CA TYR A 48 9.13 3.33 1.68
C TYR A 48 9.92 4.54 2.21
N PRO A 49 10.31 4.58 3.50
CA PRO A 49 11.00 5.73 4.11
C PRO A 49 12.21 6.21 3.32
N GLY A 50 12.25 7.52 3.05
CA GLY A 50 13.36 8.16 2.33
C GLY A 50 13.43 7.84 0.83
N CYS A 51 12.48 7.08 0.28
CA CYS A 51 12.43 6.81 -1.15
C CYS A 51 11.63 7.90 -1.88
N HIS A 52 12.23 8.49 -2.91
CA HIS A 52 11.60 9.52 -3.74
C HIS A 52 11.26 9.03 -5.15
N LYS A 53 11.41 7.73 -5.42
CA LYS A 53 11.08 7.15 -6.73
C LYS A 53 9.57 7.15 -6.96
N PRO A 54 9.10 7.27 -8.21
CA PRO A 54 7.68 7.11 -8.54
C PRO A 54 7.14 5.77 -8.04
N ALA A 55 5.91 5.77 -7.54
CA ALA A 55 5.20 4.55 -7.24
C ALA A 55 4.60 3.95 -8.53
N GLU A 56 4.86 2.67 -8.75
CA GLU A 56 4.42 1.94 -9.95
C GLU A 56 3.40 0.87 -9.58
N GLU A 57 3.52 0.29 -8.38
CA GLU A 57 2.78 -0.90 -7.96
C GLU A 57 2.07 -0.67 -6.63
N LEU A 58 0.95 -1.39 -6.44
CA LEU A 58 0.22 -1.39 -5.17
C LEU A 58 0.55 -2.67 -4.42
N HIS A 59 1.01 -2.51 -3.20
CA HIS A 59 1.50 -3.57 -2.34
C HIS A 59 0.54 -3.84 -1.19
N HIS A 60 0.12 -5.10 -1.02
CA HIS A 60 -0.61 -5.54 0.17
C HIS A 60 0.37 -5.93 1.28
N ALA A 61 0.53 -5.06 2.28
CA ALA A 61 1.34 -5.33 3.48
C ALA A 61 0.81 -6.57 4.22
N ASN A 62 -0.51 -6.69 4.33
CA ASN A 62 -1.18 -7.93 4.69
C ASN A 62 -1.48 -8.69 3.40
N ARG A 63 -0.67 -9.71 3.07
CA ARG A 63 -0.78 -10.46 1.81
C ARG A 63 -2.23 -10.88 1.57
N GLN A 64 -2.73 -10.63 0.35
CA GLN A 64 -4.12 -10.92 -0.01
C GLN A 64 -4.48 -12.41 0.18
N ALA A 65 -3.53 -13.32 -0.01
CA ALA A 65 -3.73 -14.76 0.21
C ALA A 65 -3.97 -15.13 1.69
N ILE A 66 -3.58 -14.27 2.64
CA ILE A 66 -3.79 -14.45 4.08
C ILE A 66 -5.02 -13.66 4.53
N ASN A 67 -5.15 -12.42 4.05
CA ASN A 67 -6.28 -11.54 4.33
C ASN A 67 -6.89 -11.05 3.01
N PRO A 68 -7.99 -11.64 2.52
CA PRO A 68 -8.59 -11.32 1.23
C PRO A 68 -9.41 -10.02 1.28
N THR A 69 -8.91 -8.99 1.96
CA THR A 69 -9.54 -7.68 2.08
C THR A 69 -8.65 -6.61 1.46
N HIS A 70 -9.23 -5.77 0.61
CA HIS A 70 -8.59 -4.56 0.14
C HIS A 70 -8.86 -3.43 1.13
N ASP A 71 -8.17 -3.43 2.27
CA ASP A 71 -8.18 -2.31 3.21
C ASP A 71 -7.13 -1.27 2.77
N PRO A 72 -7.51 -0.01 2.47
CA PRO A 72 -6.54 1.01 2.12
C PRO A 72 -5.45 1.21 3.18
N ASN A 73 -5.70 0.93 4.46
CA ASN A 73 -4.68 1.05 5.52
C ASN A 73 -3.52 0.06 5.36
N HIS A 74 -3.76 -1.06 4.68
CA HIS A 74 -2.80 -2.15 4.49
C HIS A 74 -2.35 -2.29 3.03
N ILE A 75 -2.70 -1.32 2.18
CA ILE A 75 -2.24 -1.22 0.80
C ILE A 75 -1.37 0.02 0.67
N HIS A 76 -0.18 -0.13 0.09
CA HIS A 76 0.81 0.95 -0.05
C HIS A 76 1.29 1.06 -1.50
N ALA A 77 1.54 2.28 -1.96
CA ALA A 77 2.10 2.52 -3.29
C ALA A 77 3.64 2.40 -3.22
N LEU A 78 4.24 1.52 -4.01
CA LEU A 78 5.69 1.28 -4.02
C LEU A 78 6.28 1.42 -5.42
N CYS A 79 7.55 1.80 -5.50
CA CYS A 79 8.34 1.63 -6.72
C CYS A 79 8.67 0.15 -6.93
N LYS A 80 9.00 -0.25 -8.16
CA LYS A 80 9.32 -1.65 -8.50
C LYS A 80 10.34 -2.29 -7.56
N SER A 81 11.42 -1.58 -7.23
CA SER A 81 12.49 -2.11 -6.37
C SER A 81 12.00 -2.44 -4.95
N HIS A 82 11.22 -1.54 -4.34
CA HIS A 82 10.70 -1.78 -2.98
C HIS A 82 9.56 -2.79 -2.97
N HIS A 83 8.73 -2.82 -4.02
CA HIS A 83 7.73 -3.87 -4.17
C HIS A 83 8.37 -5.27 -4.28
N HIS A 84 9.43 -5.38 -5.07
CA HIS A 84 10.22 -6.62 -5.16
C HIS A 84 10.82 -7.03 -3.82
N LEU A 85 11.44 -6.11 -3.08
CA LEU A 85 11.99 -6.38 -1.74
C LEU A 85 10.91 -6.81 -0.74
N ALA A 86 9.71 -6.21 -0.81
CA ALA A 86 8.57 -6.61 0.01
C ALA A 86 8.18 -8.06 -0.26
N HIS A 87 8.04 -8.45 -1.54
CA HIS A 87 7.74 -9.82 -1.96
C HIS A 87 8.90 -10.82 -1.79
N HIS A 88 10.07 -10.36 -1.37
CA HIS A 88 11.16 -11.20 -0.88
C HIS A 88 11.16 -11.32 0.65
N SER A 89 10.13 -10.80 1.31
CA SER A 89 10.00 -10.73 2.76
C SER A 89 11.19 -10.02 3.44
N LEU A 90 11.79 -9.05 2.75
CA LEU A 90 12.95 -8.29 3.22
C LEU A 90 12.58 -6.94 3.83
N ILE A 91 11.29 -6.63 3.97
CA ILE A 91 10.80 -5.45 4.67
C ILE A 91 10.17 -5.89 6.00
N ALA A 92 10.70 -5.38 7.11
CA ALA A 92 10.12 -5.58 8.43
C ALA A 92 9.01 -4.57 8.70
N ASN A 93 8.12 -4.90 9.64
CA ASN A 93 7.06 -4.01 10.13
C ASN A 93 6.07 -3.54 9.05
N GLU A 94 5.86 -4.31 7.98
CA GLU A 94 4.92 -3.95 6.91
C GLU A 94 3.49 -3.69 7.45
N ASN A 95 3.11 -4.35 8.54
CA ASN A 95 1.83 -4.14 9.24
C ASN A 95 1.75 -2.84 10.07
N LYS A 96 2.86 -2.09 10.18
CA LYS A 96 2.95 -0.78 10.85
C LYS A 96 2.98 0.34 9.82
N GLN A 97 3.07 1.58 10.29
CA GLN A 97 3.17 2.73 9.38
C GLN A 97 4.50 2.70 8.62
N PRO A 98 4.56 3.22 7.37
CA PRO A 98 5.76 3.12 6.55
C PRO A 98 7.03 3.66 7.23
N ARG A 99 6.93 4.71 8.05
CA ARG A 99 8.08 5.25 8.82
C ARG A 99 8.78 4.23 9.73
N GLU A 100 8.11 3.14 10.09
CA GLU A 100 8.64 2.07 10.94
C GLU A 100 9.22 0.90 10.12
N TRP A 101 9.11 0.95 8.80
CA TRP A 101 9.62 -0.07 7.91
C TRP A 101 11.14 -0.01 7.84
N ARG A 102 11.76 -1.18 7.79
CA ARG A 102 13.21 -1.33 7.69
C ARG A 102 13.58 -2.52 6.82
N LEU A 103 14.68 -2.41 6.10
CA LEU A 103 15.24 -3.54 5.38
C LEU A 103 15.85 -4.55 6.34
N LEU A 104 15.59 -5.82 6.06
CA LEU A 104 16.21 -6.95 6.72
C LEU A 104 17.39 -7.44 5.89
N LYS A 105 18.43 -7.95 6.56
CA LYS A 105 19.53 -8.66 5.89
C LYS A 105 19.09 -10.02 5.35
N HIS A 106 18.18 -10.68 6.06
CA HIS A 106 17.61 -11.98 5.73
C HIS A 106 16.11 -11.98 6.04
N PRO A 107 15.29 -12.69 5.25
CA PRO A 107 13.86 -12.77 5.53
C PRO A 107 13.61 -13.58 6.80
N ASP A 108 12.59 -13.19 7.56
CA ASP A 108 12.09 -14.02 8.65
C ASP A 108 11.29 -15.20 8.07
N LYS A 109 11.87 -16.40 8.19
CA LYS A 109 11.27 -17.63 7.65
C LYS A 109 10.06 -18.11 8.47
N PHE A 110 9.88 -17.60 9.68
CA PHE A 110 8.76 -17.94 10.56
C PHE A 110 7.55 -17.03 10.32
N ASP A 111 7.73 -15.89 9.63
CA ASP A 111 6.62 -15.02 9.24
C ASP A 111 5.74 -15.76 8.20
N PRO A 112 4.42 -15.89 8.43
CA PRO A 112 3.49 -16.51 7.48
C PRO A 112 3.57 -15.93 6.06
N LYS A 113 3.90 -14.63 5.91
CA LYS A 113 4.06 -13.99 4.59
C LYS A 113 5.19 -14.61 3.78
N TYR A 114 6.24 -15.10 4.43
CA TYR A 114 7.38 -15.73 3.76
C TYR A 114 6.92 -16.96 2.96
N GLN A 115 6.06 -17.78 3.54
CA GLN A 115 5.56 -18.97 2.86
C GLN A 115 4.70 -18.63 1.64
N VAL A 116 3.88 -17.56 1.75
CA VAL A 116 3.06 -17.06 0.64
C VAL A 116 3.93 -16.52 -0.48
N ASP A 117 4.91 -15.67 -0.15
CA ASP A 117 5.85 -15.09 -1.10
C ASP A 117 6.66 -16.19 -1.83
N GLN A 118 7.10 -17.25 -1.12
CA GLN A 118 7.78 -18.39 -1.73
C GLN A 118 6.88 -19.17 -2.70
N LYS A 119 5.61 -19.42 -2.34
CA LYS A 119 4.65 -20.11 -3.22
C LYS A 119 4.40 -19.32 -4.50
N PHE A 120 4.18 -18.01 -4.37
CA PHE A 120 3.97 -17.13 -5.53
C PHE A 120 5.19 -17.11 -6.45
N ARG A 121 6.39 -16.97 -5.89
CA ARG A 121 7.65 -17.00 -6.66
C ARG A 121 7.86 -18.33 -7.41
N ARG A 122 7.57 -19.47 -6.77
CA ARG A 122 7.65 -20.78 -7.42
C ARG A 122 6.66 -20.91 -8.57
N HIS A 123 5.43 -20.43 -8.40
CA HIS A 123 4.42 -20.44 -9.45
C HIS A 123 4.86 -19.59 -10.65
N VAL A 124 5.27 -18.34 -10.40
CA VAL A 124 5.77 -17.44 -11.46
C VAL A 124 6.98 -18.05 -12.18
N HIS A 125 7.94 -18.64 -11.46
CA HIS A 125 9.10 -19.28 -12.08
C HIS A 125 8.68 -20.48 -12.94
N ALA A 126 7.80 -21.36 -12.45
CA ALA A 126 7.30 -22.50 -13.21
C ALA A 126 6.50 -22.10 -14.46
N SER A 127 5.85 -20.94 -14.47
CA SER A 127 5.13 -20.41 -15.64
C SER A 127 6.04 -19.75 -16.68
N HIS A 128 7.33 -19.55 -16.39
CA HIS A 128 8.30 -18.92 -17.27
C HIS A 128 9.49 -19.84 -17.63
N THR A 129 9.42 -21.12 -17.27
CA THR A 129 10.36 -22.13 -17.76
C THR A 129 9.79 -22.72 -19.06
N PRO A 130 10.53 -22.70 -20.18
CA PRO A 130 10.09 -23.26 -21.46
C PRO A 130 9.91 -24.78 -21.41
#